data_AF-A0A7S1VPZ6-F1
#
_entry.id   AF-A0A7S1VPZ6-F1
#
_cell.length_a   1.000
_cell.length_b   1.000
_cell.length_c   1.000
_cell.angle_alpha   90.00
_cell.angle_beta   90.00
_cell.angle_gamma   90.00
#
_symmetry.space_group_name_H-M   'P 1'
#
loop_
_entity.id
_entity.type
_entity.pdbx_description
1 polymer ?
#
loop_
_entity_poly.entity_id
_entity_poly.type
_entity_poly.pdbx_seq_one_letter_code
_entity_poly.pdbx_strand_id
1 'polypeptide(L)'
;SPTITDAPSSSTGITALPTVTLGKFAWDIDRIGDPSVAFDESSGTEEIQFSYNISLRESIVTVYDYDCTTPVPLSVVEIASNETVVSSSHGTLDVALDIKQDNVVGSGIWEDGLAGEGFVKLCLRVDLVLEGTDISVNFHETKMDITIGLTQGFSVTNIDLERE
;
A
#
# COMPACT_ATOMS: atom_id res chain seq x y z
N SER A 1 -37.25 -62.47 14.73
CA SER A 1 -36.36 -61.32 14.97
C SER A 1 -35.18 -61.36 14.01
N PRO A 2 -34.86 -60.24 13.34
CA PRO A 2 -33.89 -60.15 12.26
C PRO A 2 -32.50 -59.70 12.77
N THR A 3 -31.48 -59.77 11.93
CA THR A 3 -30.28 -58.93 12.07
C THR A 3 -29.91 -58.39 10.71
N ILE A 4 -30.16 -57.09 10.55
CA ILE A 4 -29.74 -56.26 9.42
C ILE A 4 -28.36 -55.71 9.82
N THR A 5 -27.36 -55.89 8.96
CA THR A 5 -26.06 -55.24 9.10
C THR A 5 -26.03 -54.06 8.15
N ASP A 6 -26.27 -52.86 8.70
CA ASP A 6 -26.05 -51.60 8.01
C ASP A 6 -24.55 -51.29 7.97
N ALA A 7 -24.04 -51.04 6.76
CA ALA A 7 -22.73 -50.44 6.54
C ALA A 7 -22.82 -48.92 6.74
N PRO A 8 -21.84 -48.26 7.39
CA PRO A 8 -21.84 -46.81 7.48
C PRO A 8 -21.38 -46.19 6.16
N SER A 9 -22.27 -45.46 5.49
CA SER A 9 -21.93 -44.53 4.42
C SER A 9 -21.14 -43.35 5.01
N SER A 10 -19.85 -43.29 4.73
CA SER A 10 -19.04 -42.10 5.00
C SER A 10 -19.44 -41.00 4.02
N SER A 11 -20.31 -40.09 4.45
CA SER A 11 -20.53 -38.84 3.73
C SER A 11 -19.25 -38.01 3.81
N THR A 12 -18.64 -37.77 2.66
CA THR A 12 -17.55 -36.82 2.51
C THR A 12 -18.11 -35.45 2.88
N GLY A 13 -17.79 -34.97 4.08
CA GLY A 13 -18.15 -33.63 4.50
C GLY A 13 -17.54 -32.64 3.51
N ILE A 14 -18.40 -32.01 2.70
CA ILE A 14 -18.02 -30.83 1.94
C ILE A 14 -17.74 -29.77 3.01
N THR A 15 -16.47 -29.57 3.35
CA THR A 15 -16.06 -28.41 4.14
C THR A 15 -16.36 -27.20 3.28
N ALA A 16 -17.53 -26.60 3.49
CA ALA A 16 -17.81 -25.28 2.95
C ALA A 16 -16.69 -24.36 3.42
N LEU A 17 -15.94 -23.77 2.48
CA LEU A 17 -15.05 -22.67 2.78
C LEU A 17 -15.91 -21.59 3.47
N PRO A 18 -15.45 -21.02 4.59
CA PRO A 18 -16.23 -20.03 5.31
C PRO A 18 -16.60 -18.90 4.35
N THR A 19 -17.90 -18.64 4.19
CA THR A 19 -18.39 -17.49 3.44
C THR A 19 -18.01 -16.24 4.21
N VAL A 20 -16.98 -15.55 3.73
CA VAL A 20 -16.59 -14.23 4.21
C VAL A 20 -17.77 -13.29 4.02
N THR A 21 -18.33 -12.79 5.12
CA THR A 21 -19.35 -11.73 5.07
C THR A 21 -18.70 -10.45 5.60
N LEU A 22 -18.14 -9.64 4.71
CA LEU A 22 -17.69 -8.29 5.06
C LEU A 22 -18.92 -7.47 5.44
N GLY A 23 -18.84 -6.74 6.56
CA GLY A 23 -19.89 -5.80 6.94
C GLY A 23 -20.12 -4.79 5.81
N LYS A 24 -21.39 -4.44 5.53
CA LYS A 24 -21.76 -3.45 4.50
C LYS A 24 -21.09 -2.08 4.69
N PHE A 25 -20.63 -1.79 5.89
CA PHE A 25 -19.94 -0.55 6.29
C PHE A 25 -18.46 -0.75 6.64
N ALA A 26 -17.91 -1.95 6.45
CA ALA A 26 -16.48 -2.23 6.65
C ALA A 26 -15.71 -1.86 5.37
N TRP A 27 -15.63 -0.56 5.11
CA TRP A 27 -14.81 0.05 4.06
C TRP A 27 -13.67 0.86 4.66
N ASP A 28 -13.25 0.52 5.88
CA ASP A 28 -12.20 1.22 6.57
C ASP A 28 -10.83 0.77 6.05
N ILE A 29 -9.92 1.73 5.92
CA ILE A 29 -8.51 1.53 5.59
C ILE A 29 -7.71 2.07 6.77
N ASP A 30 -6.92 1.21 7.39
CA ASP A 30 -6.08 1.59 8.51
C ASP A 30 -4.62 1.28 8.22
N ARG A 31 -3.73 2.25 8.42
CA ARG A 31 -2.28 2.01 8.35
C ARG A 31 -1.87 1.09 9.50
N ILE A 32 -1.09 0.06 9.18
CA ILE A 32 -0.51 -0.87 10.13
C ILE A 32 0.88 -0.38 10.48
N GLY A 33 1.01 0.19 11.68
CA GLY A 33 2.30 0.69 12.19
C GLY A 33 2.77 1.98 11.53
N ASP A 34 4.05 2.27 11.74
CA ASP A 34 4.76 3.37 11.12
C ASP A 34 5.46 2.88 9.86
N PRO A 35 5.55 3.70 8.79
CA PRO A 35 6.25 3.29 7.60
C PRO A 35 7.74 3.07 7.88
N SER A 36 8.31 2.09 7.17
CA SER A 36 9.75 1.87 7.21
C SER A 36 10.41 2.65 6.08
N VAL A 37 11.63 3.10 6.35
CA VAL A 37 12.44 3.89 5.42
C VAL A 37 13.80 3.23 5.34
N ALA A 38 14.15 2.72 4.16
CA ALA A 38 15.38 2.00 3.92
C ALA A 38 15.90 2.32 2.52
N PHE A 39 16.67 3.40 2.42
CA PHE A 39 17.38 3.74 1.19
C PHE A 39 18.65 2.90 1.11
N ASP A 40 18.60 1.82 0.32
CA ASP A 40 19.74 0.96 0.06
C ASP A 40 20.04 0.89 -1.45
N GLU A 41 21.05 1.65 -1.85
CA GLU A 41 21.64 1.66 -3.20
C GLU A 41 22.08 0.27 -3.68
N SER A 42 22.29 -0.69 -2.77
CA SER A 42 22.83 -2.01 -3.09
C SER A 42 21.76 -3.08 -3.31
N SER A 43 20.53 -2.89 -2.83
CA SER A 43 19.44 -3.87 -2.98
C SER A 43 18.41 -3.49 -4.04
N GLY A 44 18.37 -2.23 -4.49
CA GLY A 44 17.66 -1.83 -5.70
C GLY A 44 16.14 -1.94 -5.65
N THR A 45 15.55 -2.01 -4.46
CA THR A 45 14.10 -2.10 -4.29
C THR A 45 13.68 -1.36 -3.03
N GLU A 46 12.77 -0.40 -3.19
CA GLU A 46 11.77 -0.03 -2.17
C GLU A 46 12.31 0.78 -0.98
N GLU A 47 12.31 2.10 -1.16
CA GLU A 47 12.92 3.04 -0.22
C GLU A 47 11.99 3.40 0.94
N ILE A 48 10.67 3.41 0.70
CA ILE A 48 9.65 3.74 1.69
C ILE A 48 8.55 2.67 1.62
N GLN A 49 8.26 2.02 2.74
CA GLN A 49 7.25 0.95 2.78
C GLN A 49 6.15 1.28 3.77
N PHE A 50 4.92 1.04 3.34
CA PHE A 50 3.69 1.18 4.10
C PHE A 50 2.98 -0.17 4.16
N SER A 51 2.25 -0.40 5.23
CA SER A 51 1.32 -1.52 5.32
C SER A 51 -0.04 -1.00 5.73
N TYR A 52 -1.10 -1.52 5.12
CA TYR A 52 -2.49 -1.14 5.37
C TYR A 52 -3.32 -2.38 5.62
N ASN A 53 -4.28 -2.27 6.54
CA ASN A 53 -5.39 -3.21 6.64
C ASN A 53 -6.49 -2.75 5.67
N ILE A 54 -6.69 -3.52 4.61
CA ILE A 54 -7.71 -3.28 3.58
C ILE A 54 -8.91 -4.22 3.75
N SER A 55 -8.96 -4.98 4.84
CA SER A 55 -9.88 -6.11 4.97
C SER A 55 -9.76 -7.03 3.75
N LEU A 56 -10.85 -7.49 3.14
CA LEU A 56 -10.79 -8.31 1.90
C LEU A 56 -11.34 -7.52 0.72
N ARG A 57 -10.84 -6.29 0.54
CA ARG A 57 -11.27 -5.35 -0.50
C ARG A 57 -10.19 -5.19 -1.54
N GLU A 58 -10.60 -5.08 -2.79
CA GLU A 58 -9.71 -4.68 -3.87
C GLU A 58 -9.26 -3.23 -3.64
N SER A 59 -7.97 -2.97 -3.86
CA SER A 59 -7.38 -1.66 -3.64
C SER A 59 -6.58 -1.15 -4.84
N ILE A 60 -6.51 0.17 -4.97
CA ILE A 60 -5.69 0.87 -5.94
C ILE A 60 -4.74 1.80 -5.18
N VAL A 61 -3.48 1.80 -5.57
CA VAL A 61 -2.45 2.66 -5.00
C VAL A 61 -2.02 3.68 -6.04
N THR A 62 -2.02 4.96 -5.68
CA THR A 62 -1.54 6.03 -6.55
C THR A 62 -0.70 7.01 -5.75
N VAL A 63 0.41 7.46 -6.36
CA VAL A 63 1.20 8.58 -5.85
C VAL A 63 0.79 9.84 -6.60
N TYR A 64 0.46 10.87 -5.84
CA TYR A 64 0.11 12.20 -6.29
C TYR A 64 1.16 13.21 -5.84
N ASP A 65 1.11 14.39 -6.43
CA ASP A 65 1.74 15.59 -5.91
C ASP A 65 1.18 15.88 -4.50
N TYR A 66 1.79 16.81 -3.78
CA TYR A 66 1.41 17.15 -2.41
C TYR A 66 -0.05 17.63 -2.27
N ASP A 67 -0.71 17.98 -3.38
CA ASP A 67 -2.13 18.32 -3.45
C ASP A 67 -3.08 17.09 -3.38
N CYS A 68 -2.55 15.86 -3.41
CA CYS A 68 -3.29 14.59 -3.43
C CYS A 68 -4.24 14.41 -4.64
N THR A 69 -4.04 15.17 -5.73
CA THR A 69 -4.91 15.15 -6.92
C THR A 69 -4.18 15.06 -8.24
N THR A 70 -2.94 15.58 -8.33
CA THR A 70 -2.14 15.57 -9.55
C THR A 70 -1.25 14.32 -9.58
N PRO A 71 -1.47 13.32 -10.47
CA PRO A 71 -0.71 12.08 -10.42
C PRO A 71 0.77 12.28 -10.73
N VAL A 72 1.64 11.60 -9.97
CA VAL A 72 3.08 11.55 -10.24
C VAL A 72 3.37 10.43 -11.23
N PRO A 73 4.17 10.67 -12.29
CA PRO A 73 4.56 9.62 -13.22
C PRO A 73 5.36 8.50 -12.55
N LEU A 74 5.10 7.24 -12.93
CA LEU A 74 5.85 6.08 -12.44
C LEU A 74 7.35 6.11 -12.79
N SER A 75 7.75 6.93 -13.76
CA SER A 75 9.17 7.19 -14.06
C SER A 75 9.87 8.00 -12.97
N VAL A 76 9.11 8.72 -12.13
CA VAL A 76 9.62 9.53 -11.02
C VAL A 76 9.53 8.75 -9.71
N VAL A 77 8.37 8.16 -9.43
CA VAL A 77 8.16 7.30 -8.25
C VAL A 77 7.54 5.99 -8.70
N GLU A 78 8.29 4.91 -8.64
CA GLU A 78 7.78 3.57 -8.90
C GLU A 78 7.02 3.06 -7.67
N ILE A 79 5.96 2.30 -7.92
CA ILE A 79 5.08 1.75 -6.89
C ILE A 79 5.09 0.23 -7.05
N ALA A 80 5.46 -0.47 -6.00
CA ALA A 80 5.21 -1.90 -5.85
C ALA A 80 4.13 -2.09 -4.77
N SER A 81 3.16 -2.96 -5.02
CA SER A 81 2.16 -3.30 -4.02
C SER A 81 1.81 -4.77 -4.02
N ASN A 82 1.49 -5.29 -2.85
CA ASN A 82 1.12 -6.69 -2.65
C ASN A 82 -0.03 -6.80 -1.66
N GLU A 83 -1.13 -7.43 -2.10
CA GLU A 83 -2.24 -7.75 -1.22
C GLU A 83 -2.09 -9.18 -0.67
N THR A 84 -2.19 -9.33 0.65
CA THR A 84 -2.16 -10.65 1.30
C THR A 84 -3.43 -10.90 2.09
N VAL A 85 -4.01 -12.09 1.96
CA VAL A 85 -5.16 -12.52 2.76
C VAL A 85 -4.64 -13.15 4.05
N VAL A 86 -4.82 -12.48 5.19
CA VAL A 86 -4.35 -12.95 6.49
C VAL A 86 -5.41 -13.74 7.27
N SER A 87 -6.70 -13.55 6.96
CA SER A 87 -7.79 -14.33 7.53
C SER A 87 -9.06 -14.30 6.67
N SER A 88 -10.13 -14.95 7.14
CA SER A 88 -11.45 -14.91 6.49
C SER A 88 -12.16 -13.55 6.58
N SER A 89 -11.56 -12.52 7.17
CA SER A 89 -12.15 -11.17 7.21
C SER A 89 -11.12 -10.05 7.10
N HIS A 90 -9.83 -10.38 7.01
CA HIS A 90 -8.74 -9.43 6.99
C HIS A 90 -7.76 -9.78 5.89
N GLY A 91 -7.28 -8.74 5.25
CA GLY A 91 -6.22 -8.75 4.28
C GLY A 91 -5.42 -7.47 4.44
N THR A 92 -4.14 -7.56 4.10
CA THR A 92 -3.19 -6.47 4.19
C THR A 92 -2.79 -6.05 2.79
N LEU A 93 -2.44 -4.79 2.64
CA LEU A 93 -1.81 -4.23 1.47
C LEU A 93 -0.46 -3.68 1.91
N ASP A 94 0.60 -4.29 1.42
CA ASP A 94 1.94 -3.73 1.56
C ASP A 94 2.24 -2.90 0.32
N VAL A 95 2.69 -1.67 0.52
CA VAL A 95 3.00 -0.70 -0.53
C VAL A 95 4.44 -0.26 -0.35
N ALA A 96 5.20 -0.26 -1.44
CA ALA A 96 6.55 0.23 -1.46
C ALA A 96 6.74 1.27 -2.56
N LEU A 97 7.42 2.34 -2.21
CA LEU A 97 7.73 3.46 -3.08
C LEU A 97 9.23 3.49 -3.35
N ASP A 98 9.58 3.72 -4.60
CA ASP A 98 10.96 3.87 -5.06
C ASP A 98 11.10 5.17 -5.85
N ILE A 99 11.75 6.15 -5.25
CA ILE A 99 11.98 7.49 -5.79
C ILE A 99 13.19 7.42 -6.72
N LYS A 100 12.93 7.50 -8.03
CA LYS A 100 13.97 7.41 -9.05
C LYS A 100 14.84 8.67 -9.06
N GLN A 101 16.02 8.57 -8.47
CA GLN A 101 16.96 9.69 -8.29
C GLN A 101 17.24 10.48 -9.58
N ASP A 102 17.44 9.76 -10.69
CA ASP A 102 17.75 10.36 -12.01
C ASP A 102 16.59 11.21 -12.55
N ASN A 103 15.36 10.96 -12.08
CA ASN A 103 14.15 11.57 -12.62
C ASN A 103 13.41 12.45 -11.62
N VAL A 104 13.69 12.32 -10.32
CA VAL A 104 13.03 13.13 -9.28
C VAL A 104 13.54 14.57 -9.30
N VAL A 105 14.83 14.78 -9.55
CA VAL A 105 15.40 16.13 -9.65
C VAL A 105 14.78 16.86 -10.86
N GLY A 106 14.09 17.97 -10.58
CA GLY A 106 13.36 18.75 -11.59
C GLY A 106 11.97 18.22 -11.96
N SER A 107 11.49 17.18 -11.26
CA SER A 107 10.08 16.77 -11.31
C SER A 107 9.16 17.76 -10.58
N GLY A 108 7.84 17.62 -10.75
CA GLY A 108 6.87 18.50 -10.09
C GLY A 108 6.86 18.41 -8.56
N ILE A 109 7.33 17.29 -8.01
CA ILE A 109 7.38 17.02 -6.57
C ILE A 109 8.72 17.41 -5.92
N TRP A 110 9.66 17.98 -6.68
CA TRP A 110 10.99 18.35 -6.21
C TRP A 110 11.11 19.84 -5.93
N GLU A 111 11.66 20.18 -4.77
CA GLU A 111 12.08 21.53 -4.42
C GLU A 111 13.57 21.55 -4.08
N ASP A 112 14.32 22.49 -4.66
CA ASP A 112 15.74 22.66 -4.34
C ASP A 112 15.92 23.18 -2.90
N GLY A 113 16.79 22.51 -2.15
CA GLY A 113 17.21 22.96 -0.83
C GLY A 113 18.52 23.76 -0.87
N LEU A 114 18.96 24.20 0.31
CA LEU A 114 20.26 24.83 0.47
C LEU A 114 21.33 23.78 0.74
N ALA A 115 22.59 24.11 0.45
CA ALA A 115 23.76 23.34 0.88
C ALA A 115 23.80 21.85 0.47
N GLY A 116 23.23 21.50 -0.69
CA GLY A 116 23.23 20.13 -1.19
C GLY A 116 22.14 19.27 -0.54
N GLU A 117 21.01 19.88 -0.22
CA GLU A 117 19.76 19.21 0.13
C GLU A 117 18.72 19.46 -0.98
N GLY A 118 17.74 18.58 -1.07
CA GLY A 118 16.51 18.81 -1.81
C GLY A 118 15.33 18.22 -1.05
N PHE A 119 14.13 18.65 -1.39
CA PHE A 119 12.91 18.22 -0.74
C PHE A 119 12.00 17.56 -1.77
N VAL A 120 11.44 16.41 -1.39
CA VAL A 120 10.41 15.72 -2.16
C VAL A 120 9.10 15.79 -1.39
N LYS A 121 8.06 16.30 -2.02
CA LYS A 121 6.73 16.43 -1.44
C LYS A 121 5.72 15.67 -2.27
N LEU A 122 5.09 14.67 -1.70
CA LEU A 122 4.15 13.82 -2.42
C LEU A 122 3.03 13.33 -1.50
N CYS A 123 1.98 12.79 -2.10
CA CYS A 123 0.86 12.21 -1.40
C CYS A 123 0.63 10.77 -1.87
N LEU A 124 0.74 9.81 -0.96
CA LEU A 124 0.32 8.43 -1.21
C LEU A 124 -1.16 8.30 -0.92
N ARG A 125 -1.92 7.80 -1.88
CA ARG A 125 -3.34 7.52 -1.72
C ARG A 125 -3.60 6.04 -2.00
N VAL A 126 -4.30 5.42 -1.06
CA VAL A 126 -4.83 4.06 -1.18
C VAL A 126 -6.33 4.16 -1.26
N ASP A 127 -6.92 3.72 -2.37
CA ASP A 127 -8.35 3.66 -2.59
C ASP A 127 -8.84 2.22 -2.41
N LEU A 128 -9.92 2.01 -1.66
CA LEU A 128 -10.71 0.78 -1.78
C LEU A 128 -11.71 0.95 -2.91
N VAL A 129 -11.79 -0.05 -3.78
CA VAL A 129 -12.68 -0.02 -4.94
C VAL A 129 -13.79 -1.06 -4.84
N LEU A 130 -14.88 -0.84 -5.58
CA LEU A 130 -15.87 -1.88 -5.80
C LEU A 130 -15.27 -2.99 -6.66
N GLU A 131 -15.45 -4.23 -6.22
CA GLU A 131 -14.90 -5.44 -6.85
C GLU A 131 -15.14 -5.46 -8.37
N GLY A 132 -14.07 -5.60 -9.14
CA GLY A 132 -14.11 -5.65 -10.60
C GLY A 132 -14.37 -4.29 -11.27
N THR A 133 -14.15 -3.19 -10.57
CA THR A 133 -14.28 -1.82 -11.08
C THR A 133 -13.19 -0.91 -10.52
N ASP A 134 -13.00 0.26 -11.15
CA ASP A 134 -12.10 1.31 -10.64
C ASP A 134 -12.84 2.38 -9.80
N ILE A 135 -14.06 2.07 -9.33
CA ILE A 135 -14.85 3.03 -8.55
C ILE A 135 -14.37 3.01 -7.10
N SER A 136 -13.62 4.04 -6.72
CA SER A 136 -13.25 4.31 -5.32
C SER A 136 -14.48 4.58 -4.46
N VAL A 137 -14.55 3.90 -3.31
CA VAL A 137 -15.63 4.05 -2.31
C VAL A 137 -15.13 4.55 -0.96
N ASN A 138 -13.84 4.37 -0.68
CA ASN A 138 -13.15 5.00 0.43
C ASN A 138 -11.66 5.12 0.08
N PHE A 139 -10.97 6.08 0.69
CA PHE A 139 -9.54 6.27 0.47
C PHE A 139 -8.83 6.70 1.74
N HIS A 140 -7.52 6.48 1.75
CA HIS A 140 -6.61 6.92 2.79
C HIS A 140 -5.47 7.68 2.14
N GLU A 141 -5.26 8.93 2.56
CA GLU A 141 -4.18 9.79 2.07
C GLU A 141 -3.09 9.92 3.13
N THR A 142 -1.85 9.92 2.67
CA THR A 142 -0.68 10.17 3.50
C THR A 142 0.23 11.12 2.74
N LYS A 143 0.32 12.35 3.23
CA LYS A 143 1.28 13.33 2.72
C LYS A 143 2.64 13.04 3.31
N MET A 144 3.66 13.19 2.48
CA MET A 144 5.06 12.96 2.81
C MET A 144 5.86 14.20 2.46
N ASP A 145 6.59 14.71 3.44
CA ASP A 145 7.66 15.69 3.25
C ASP A 145 8.99 14.98 3.50
N ILE A 146 9.75 14.78 2.43
CA ILE A 146 10.98 13.99 2.45
C ILE A 146 12.16 14.92 2.20
N THR A 147 13.13 14.92 3.11
CA THR A 147 14.40 15.63 2.89
C THR A 147 15.44 14.67 2.32
N ILE A 148 16.02 15.04 1.19
CA ILE A 148 17.08 14.32 0.49
C ILE A 148 18.40 15.07 0.69
N GLY A 149 19.40 14.43 1.30
CA GLY A 149 20.78 14.88 1.22
C GLY A 149 21.41 14.47 -0.11
N LEU A 150 22.24 15.35 -0.70
CA LEU A 150 22.97 15.12 -1.95
C LEU A 150 24.50 15.15 -1.77
N THR A 151 24.97 15.52 -0.57
CA THR A 151 26.41 15.71 -0.29
C THR A 151 27.21 14.40 -0.19
N GLN A 152 26.55 13.28 0.07
CA GLN A 152 27.17 11.94 0.15
C GLN A 152 26.54 10.93 -0.84
N GLY A 153 25.82 11.42 -1.85
CA GLY A 153 24.85 10.63 -2.63
C GLY A 153 23.42 10.96 -2.21
N PHE A 154 22.42 10.40 -2.90
CA PHE A 154 21.00 10.60 -2.58
C PHE A 154 20.64 9.80 -1.33
N SER A 155 20.25 10.49 -0.26
CA SER A 155 19.88 9.81 0.99
C SER A 155 18.75 10.54 1.66
N VAL A 156 17.71 9.82 2.10
CA VAL A 156 16.67 10.43 2.94
C VAL A 156 17.18 10.70 4.34
N THR A 157 17.05 11.96 4.75
CA THR A 157 17.47 12.45 6.05
C THR A 157 16.29 12.65 7.00
N ASN A 158 15.08 12.85 6.47
CA ASN A 158 13.87 13.00 7.23
C ASN A 158 12.62 12.65 6.39
N ILE A 159 11.61 12.07 7.03
CA ILE A 159 10.25 11.95 6.50
C ILE A 159 9.29 12.47 7.56
N ASP A 160 8.47 13.46 7.20
CA ASP A 160 7.30 13.88 7.97
C ASP A 160 6.02 13.37 7.31
N LEU A 161 5.07 12.92 8.13
CA LEU A 161 3.87 12.22 7.69
C LEU A 161 2.63 12.87 8.27
N GLU A 162 1.81 13.43 7.39
CA GLU A 162 0.51 13.94 7.76
C GLU A 162 -0.59 13.03 7.20
N ARG A 163 -1.47 12.57 8.11
CA ARG A 163 -2.70 11.86 7.73
C ARG A 163 -3.80 12.89 7.53
N GLU A 164 -4.50 12.78 6.40
CA GLU A 164 -5.73 13.52 6.10
C GLU A 164 -6.96 12.61 6.20
#